data_AF-A0A495D2E5-F1
#
_entry.id   AF-A0A495D2E5-F1
#
_cell.length_a   1.000
_cell.length_b   1.000
_cell.length_c   1.000
_cell.angle_alpha   90.00
_cell.angle_beta   90.00
_cell.angle_gamma   90.00
#
_symmetry.space_group_name_H-M   'P 1'
#
loop_
_entity.id
_entity.type
_entity.pdbx_description
1 polymer ?
#
loop_
_entity_poly.entity_id
_entity_poly.type
_entity_poly.pdbx_seq_one_letter_code
_entity_poly.pdbx_strand_id
1 'polypeptide(L)' 'MFAKRPETVMGHRIAEPRPTLMAVWLAFLYIGLPLLVVTGLLDLAMQVFFGICTGLWCLN' A
#
# COMPACT_ATOMS: atom_id res chain seq x y z
N MET A 1 13.00 -1.65 18.35
CA MET A 1 13.66 -0.87 17.28
C MET A 1 14.84 -1.69 16.79
N PHE A 2 14.73 -2.33 15.63
CA PHE A 2 15.73 -3.28 15.13
C PHE A 2 17.04 -2.53 14.83
N ALA A 3 18.04 -2.65 15.70
CA ALA A 3 19.37 -2.09 15.45
C ALA A 3 20.02 -2.87 14.30
N LYS A 4 20.06 -2.27 13.10
CA LYS A 4 20.62 -2.89 11.90
C LYS A 4 22.15 -2.87 12.02
N ARG A 5 22.78 -4.04 12.15
CA ARG A 5 24.24 -4.14 12.12
C ARG A 5 24.72 -3.87 10.69
N PRO A 6 25.80 -3.11 10.50
CA PRO A 6 26.37 -2.90 9.17
C PRO A 6 26.84 -4.24 8.63
N GLU A 7 26.19 -4.73 7.59
CA GLU A 7 26.56 -5.99 6.96
C GLU A 7 27.78 -5.76 6.05
N THR A 8 28.86 -6.48 6.32
CA THR A 8 30.07 -6.47 5.48
C THR A 8 30.07 -7.72 4.60
N VAL A 9 29.96 -7.54 3.29
CA VAL A 9 29.99 -8.64 2.32
C VAL A 9 31.36 -8.61 1.63
N MET A 10 32.13 -9.69 1.71
CA MET A 10 33.47 -9.80 1.11
C MET A 10 34.42 -8.64 1.47
N GLY A 11 34.38 -8.18 2.73
CA GLY A 11 35.21 -7.08 3.22
C GLY A 11 34.76 -5.67 2.77
N HIS A 12 33.67 -5.55 2.00
CA HIS A 12 33.11 -4.28 1.55
C HIS A 12 31.83 -3.94 2.31
N ARG A 13 31.67 -2.66 2.66
CA ARG A 13 30.45 -2.15 3.31
C ARG A 13 29.44 -1.79 2.24
N ILE A 14 28.32 -2.52 2.19
CA ILE A 14 27.22 -2.22 1.27
C ILE A 14 26.49 -0.97 1.78
N ALA A 15 26.17 -0.03 0.87
CA ALA A 15 25.37 1.14 1.20
C ALA A 15 23.97 0.70 1.67
N GLU A 16 23.48 1.34 2.73
CA GLU A 16 22.21 0.95 3.34
C GLU A 16 21.04 1.19 2.36
N PRO A 17 20.09 0.23 2.23
CA PRO A 17 18.97 0.38 1.31
C PRO A 17 18.13 1.60 1.73
N ARG A 18 18.06 2.58 0.83
CA ARG A 18 17.27 3.80 1.04
C ARG A 18 15.86 3.60 0.50
N PRO A 19 14.82 4.05 1.21
CA PRO A 19 13.49 4.09 0.63
C PRO A 19 13.51 4.97 -0.62
N THR A 20 13.04 4.43 -1.74
CA THR A 20 12.95 5.14 -3.02
C THR A 20 11.49 5.49 -3.31
N LEU A 21 11.26 6.49 -4.16
CA LEU A 21 9.91 6.76 -4.67
C LEU A 21 9.29 5.54 -5.36
N MET A 22 10.14 4.70 -5.98
CA MET A 22 9.72 3.42 -6.54
C MET A 22 9.15 2.47 -5.48
N ALA A 23 9.74 2.42 -4.28
CA ALA A 23 9.21 1.61 -3.20
C ALA A 23 7.82 2.08 -2.75
N VAL A 24 7.59 3.39 -2.70
CA VAL A 24 6.26 3.96 -2.40
C VAL A 24 5.26 3.60 -3.49
N TRP A 25 5.65 3.73 -4.75
CA TRP A 25 4.81 3.38 -5.89
C TRP A 25 4.43 1.89 -5.89
N LEU A 26 5.39 1.01 -5.60
CA LEU A 26 5.14 -0.42 -5.47
C LEU A 26 4.20 -0.72 -4.29
N ALA A 27 4.42 -0.10 -3.12
CA ALA A 27 3.50 -0.27 -1.99
C ALA A 27 2.07 0.15 -2.34
N PHE A 28 1.90 1.26 -3.06
CA PHE A 28 0.60 1.69 -3.55
C PHE A 28 0.00 0.66 -4.52
N LEU A 29 0.75 0.19 -5.52
CA LEU A 29 0.24 -0.77 -6.51
C LEU A 29 -0.10 -2.14 -5.91
N TYR A 30 0.68 -2.61 -4.94
CA TYR A 30 0.52 -3.96 -4.40
C TYR A 30 -0.37 -4.02 -3.15
N ILE A 31 -0.53 -2.92 -2.43
CA ILE A 31 -1.33 -2.89 -1.19
C ILE A 31 -2.49 -1.90 -1.35
N GLY A 32 -2.20 -0.67 -1.78
CA GLY A 32 -3.22 0.36 -1.96
C GLY A 32 -4.26 -0.01 -3.00
N LEU A 33 -3.83 -0.42 -4.20
CA LEU A 33 -4.72 -0.75 -5.31
C LEU A 33 -5.63 -1.95 -5.00
N PRO A 34 -5.15 -3.09 -4.46
CA PRO A 34 -6.03 -4.20 -4.11
C PRO A 34 -7.04 -3.83 -3.02
N LEU A 35 -6.60 -3.08 -2.00
CA LEU A 35 -7.51 -2.59 -0.96
C LEU A 35 -8.59 -1.70 -1.57
N LEU A 36 -8.22 -0.73 -2.40
CA LEU A 36 -9.16 0.17 -3.07
C LEU A 36 -10.19 -0.59 -3.92
N VAL A 37 -9.76 -1.62 -4.66
CA VAL A 37 -10.66 -2.45 -5.46
C VAL A 37 -11.62 -3.23 -4.56
N VAL A 38 -11.10 -3.92 -3.54
CA VAL A 38 -11.94 -4.76 -2.66
C VAL A 38 -12.92 -3.91 -1.87
N THR A 39 -12.47 -2.82 -1.25
CA THR A 39 -13.36 -1.95 -0.46
C THR A 39 -14.31 -1.18 -1.37
N GLY A 40 -13.86 -0.73 -2.55
CA GLY A 40 -14.72 -0.05 -3.50
C GLY A 40 -15.86 -0.95 -4.02
N LEU A 41 -15.57 -2.24 -4.26
CA LEU A 41 -16.61 -3.21 -4.61
C LEU A 41 -17.57 -3.48 -3.44
N LEU A 42 -17.06 -3.52 -2.22
CA LEU A 42 -17.88 -3.68 -1.01
C LEU A 42 -18.82 -2.49 -0.83
N ASP A 43 -18.33 -1.26 -1.00
CA ASP A 43 -19.14 -0.04 -0.90
C ASP A 43 -20.25 -0.04 -1.96
N LEU A 44 -19.94 -0.48 -3.19
CA LEU A 44 -20.92 -0.63 -4.27
C LEU A 44 -21.97 -1.71 -3.94
N ALA A 45 -21.55 -2.84 -3.38
CA ALA A 45 -22.47 -3.86 -2.89
C ALA A 45 -23.39 -3.29 -1.81
N MET A 46 -22.86 -2.55 -0.84
CA MET A 46 -23.66 -1.92 0.21
C MET A 46 -24.70 -0.94 -0.36
N GLN A 47 -24.33 -0.17 -1.38
CA GLN A 47 -25.26 0.71 -2.08
C GLN A 47 -26.40 -0.06 -2.76
N VAL A 48 -26.07 -1.15 -3.45
CA VAL A 48 -27.08 -1.98 -4.15
C VAL A 48 -28.02 -2.68 -3.17
N PHE A 49 -27.51 -3.18 -2.04
CA PHE A 49 -28.32 -3.96 -1.11
C PHE A 49 -29.07 -3.10 -0.08
N PHE A 50 -28.46 -2.02 0.41
CA PHE A 50 -29.01 -1.22 1.51
C PHE A 50 -29.47 0.18 1.08
N GLY A 51 -29.15 0.62 -0.14
CA GLY A 51 -29.47 1.97 -0.62
C GLY A 51 -28.66 3.08 0.06
N ILE A 52 -27.64 2.73 0.85
CA ILE A 52 -26.78 3.69 1.55
C ILE A 52 -25.57 3.99 0.66
N CYS A 53 -25.37 5.28 0.36
CA CYS A 53 -24.16 5.71 -0.30
C CYS A 53 -23.00 5.69 0.73
N THR A 54 -21.93 4.95 0.43
CA THR A 54 -20.69 4.94 1.23
C THR A 54 -19.43 5.06 0.36
N GLY A 55 -18.36 5.61 0.93
CA GLY A 55 -17.01 5.59 0.35
C GLY A 55 -16.80 6.45 -0.90
N LEU A 56 -16.02 5.92 -1.86
CA LEU A 56 -15.61 6.59 -3.11
C LEU A 56 -16.78 6.93 -4.06
N TRP A 57 -17.93 6.30 -3.86
CA TRP A 57 -19.10 6.45 -4.73
C TRP A 57 -20.02 7.60 -4.33
N CYS A 58 -19.72 8.30 -3.23
CA CYS A 58 -20.50 9.44 -2.72
C CYS A 58 -19.88 10.79 -3.00
N LEU A 59 -18.96 10.85 -3.97
CA LEU A 59 -18.43 12.11 -4.48
C LEU A 59 -19.51 12.78 -5.35
N ASN A 60 -20.47 13.44 -4.70
CA ASN A 60 -21.47 14.32 -5.32
C ASN A 60 -21.43 15.71 -4.68
#